data_AF-A0A948FMT6-F1
#
_entry.id   AF-A0A948FMT6-F1
#
_cell.length_a   1.000
_cell.length_b   1.000
_cell.length_c   1.000
_cell.angle_alpha   90.00
_cell.angle_beta   90.00
_cell.angle_gamma   90.00
#
_symmetry.space_group_name_H-M   'P 1'
#
loop_
_entity.id
_entity.type
_entity.pdbx_description
1 polymer ?
#
loop_
_entity_poly.entity_id
_entity_poly.type
_entity_poly.pdbx_seq_one_letter_code
_entity_poly.pdbx_strand_id
1 'polypeptide(L)' 'MKKAHIDDIKSKGVDLIITVDNGIASLEEAIYATEQGIDLIITDHHQDLEDIPEAIAVVNPQVSPNYPFK' A
#
# COMPACT_ATOMS: atom_id res chain seq x y z
N MET A 1 -7.55 -1.18 -0.77
CA MET A 1 -7.96 0.24 -0.54
C MET A 1 -8.98 0.63 -1.62
N LYS A 2 -9.83 1.66 -1.46
CA LYS A 2 -10.72 2.14 -2.55
C LYS A 2 -10.37 3.58 -2.87
N LYS A 3 -10.37 3.98 -4.16
CA LYS A 3 -10.06 5.36 -4.59
C LYS A 3 -10.88 6.43 -3.86
N ALA A 4 -12.18 6.19 -3.66
CA ALA A 4 -13.05 7.09 -2.90
C ALA A 4 -12.59 7.34 -1.45
N HIS A 5 -11.88 6.40 -0.81
CA HIS A 5 -11.31 6.62 0.51
C HIS A 5 -10.07 7.50 0.44
N ILE A 6 -9.27 7.39 -0.62
CA ILE A 6 -8.10 8.25 -0.87
C ILE A 6 -8.57 9.69 -1.08
N ASP A 7 -9.66 9.89 -1.83
CA ASP A 7 -10.26 11.22 -2.02
C ASP A 7 -10.70 11.85 -0.70
N ASP A 8 -11.41 11.09 0.14
CA ASP A 8 -11.85 11.54 1.46
C ASP A 8 -10.65 11.89 2.36
N ILE A 9 -9.61 11.04 2.35
CA ILE A 9 -8.36 11.29 3.08
C ILE A 9 -7.66 12.56 2.57
N LYS A 10 -7.55 12.76 1.25
CA LYS A 10 -6.96 13.97 0.67
C LYS A 10 -7.74 15.21 1.06
N SER A 11 -9.07 15.14 1.04
CA SER A 11 -9.94 16.26 1.42
C SER A 11 -9.74 16.72 2.87
N LYS A 12 -9.24 15.82 3.73
CA LYS A 12 -8.89 16.09 5.12
C LYS A 12 -7.48 16.67 5.30
N GLY A 13 -6.75 16.90 4.20
CA GLY A 13 -5.39 17.44 4.22
C GLY A 13 -4.36 16.47 4.78
N VAL A 14 -4.59 15.15 4.60
CA VAL A 14 -3.64 14.12 5.01
C VAL A 14 -2.65 13.86 3.88
N ASP A 15 -1.37 13.76 4.23
CA ASP A 15 -0.27 13.57 3.29
C ASP A 15 0.35 12.16 3.34
N LEU A 16 -0.03 11.32 4.32
CA LEU A 16 0.50 9.96 4.49
C LEU A 16 -0.61 8.96 4.87
N ILE A 17 -0.67 7.84 4.14
CA ILE A 17 -1.47 6.67 4.46
C ILE A 17 -0.54 5.53 4.88
N ILE A 18 -0.87 4.87 6.00
CA ILE A 18 -0.23 3.63 6.43
C ILE A 18 -1.32 2.55 6.49
N THR A 19 -1.20 1.52 5.66
CA THR A 19 -2.13 0.39 5.71
C THR A 19 -1.71 -0.60 6.78
N VAL A 20 -2.68 -1.33 7.33
CA VAL A 20 -2.46 -2.43 8.26
C VAL A 20 -3.29 -3.61 7.80
N ASP A 21 -2.65 -4.76 7.66
CA ASP A 21 -3.28 -6.03 7.29
C ASP A 21 -3.96 -6.00 5.90
N ASN A 22 -3.55 -5.06 5.05
CA ASN A 22 -4.05 -4.95 3.69
C ASN A 22 -3.11 -4.11 2.81
N GLY A 23 -3.36 -4.15 1.50
CA GLY A 23 -2.77 -3.24 0.53
C GLY A 23 -1.76 -3.90 -0.40
N ILE A 24 -1.24 -5.10 -0.10
CA ILE A 24 -0.23 -5.74 -0.96
C ILE A 24 -0.74 -6.03 -2.37
N ALA A 25 -2.05 -6.24 -2.53
CA ALA A 25 -2.70 -6.46 -3.83
C ALA A 25 -3.31 -5.18 -4.45
N SER A 26 -3.19 -4.01 -3.80
CA SER A 26 -3.85 -2.75 -4.23
C SER A 26 -2.97 -1.95 -5.20
N LEU A 27 -2.61 -2.54 -6.34
CA LEU A 27 -1.71 -1.91 -7.33
C LEU A 27 -2.26 -0.58 -7.85
N GLU A 28 -3.51 -0.56 -8.32
CA GLU A 28 -4.11 0.64 -8.90
C GLU A 28 -4.34 1.74 -7.87
N GLU A 29 -4.74 1.37 -6.66
CA GLU A 29 -4.97 2.36 -5.61
C GLU A 29 -3.68 2.92 -5.03
N ALA A 30 -2.59 2.16 -5.07
CA ALA A 30 -1.27 2.64 -4.69
C ALA A 30 -0.76 3.73 -5.65
N ILE A 31 -0.85 3.48 -6.97
CA ILE A 31 -0.58 4.48 -8.00
C ILE A 31 -1.45 5.73 -7.80
N TYR A 32 -2.75 5.52 -7.58
CA TYR A 32 -3.68 6.62 -7.38
C TYR A 32 -3.35 7.48 -6.15
N ALA A 33 -2.90 6.88 -5.04
CA ALA A 33 -2.45 7.63 -3.87
C ALA A 33 -1.26 8.56 -4.21
N THR A 34 -0.28 8.04 -4.96
CA THR A 34 0.85 8.82 -5.46
C THR A 34 0.40 9.97 -6.37
N GLU A 35 -0.55 9.73 -7.29
CA GLU A 35 -1.12 10.77 -8.16
C GLU A 35 -1.84 11.88 -7.38
N GLN A 36 -2.47 11.55 -6.25
CA GLN A 36 -3.07 12.52 -5.34
C GLN A 36 -2.04 13.23 -4.44
N GLY A 37 -0.76 12.92 -4.59
CA GLY A 37 0.33 13.45 -3.78
C GLY A 37 0.18 13.05 -2.31
N ILE A 38 -0.16 11.79 -2.06
CA ILE A 38 -0.23 11.18 -0.74
C ILE A 38 0.82 10.07 -0.70
N ASP A 39 1.71 10.12 0.29
CA ASP A 39 2.66 9.05 0.54
C ASP A 39 1.93 7.79 1.04
N LEU A 40 2.38 6.61 0.61
CA LEU A 40 1.78 5.33 0.99
C LEU A 40 2.83 4.40 1.59
N ILE A 41 2.57 3.92 2.81
CA ILE A 41 3.27 2.79 3.44
C ILE A 41 2.30 1.63 3.52
N ILE A 42 2.72 0.47 3.03
CA ILE A 42 1.92 -0.76 3.11
C ILE A 42 2.48 -1.66 4.20
N THR A 43 1.64 -2.08 5.14
CA THR A 43 1.98 -3.17 6.07
C THR A 43 0.96 -4.29 5.94
N ASP A 44 1.44 -5.47 5.56
CA ASP A 44 0.57 -6.58 5.15
C ASP A 44 1.32 -7.93 5.30
N HIS A 45 0.60 -9.05 5.16
CA HIS A 45 1.18 -10.39 5.21
C HIS A 45 0.57 -11.38 4.20
N HIS A 46 -0.41 -10.98 3.40
CA HIS A 46 -1.06 -11.80 2.38
C HIS A 46 -0.13 -12.15 1.19
N GLN A 47 -0.44 -13.24 0.46
CA GLN A 47 0.40 -13.93 -0.56
C GLN A 47 0.34 -13.40 -2.01
N ASP A 48 -0.34 -12.27 -2.27
CA ASP A 48 -0.61 -11.82 -3.63
C ASP A 48 0.54 -10.97 -4.21
N LEU A 49 1.58 -11.62 -4.77
CA LEU A 49 2.81 -10.98 -5.26
C LEU A 49 3.14 -11.30 -6.73
N GLU A 50 2.21 -11.10 -7.67
CA GLU A 50 2.63 -10.98 -9.08
C GLU A 50 3.49 -9.71 -9.27
N ASP A 51 3.06 -8.61 -8.65
CA ASP A 51 3.76 -7.32 -8.63
C ASP A 51 3.67 -6.68 -7.23
N ILE A 52 4.57 -5.74 -6.94
CA ILE A 52 4.59 -4.98 -5.68
C ILE A 52 3.99 -3.58 -5.93
N PRO A 53 3.02 -3.12 -5.13
CA PRO A 53 2.42 -1.80 -5.30
C PRO A 53 3.44 -0.67 -5.13
N GLU A 54 3.23 0.42 -5.89
CA GLU A 54 4.04 1.63 -5.77
C GLU A 54 3.77 2.31 -4.42
N ALA A 55 4.73 2.21 -3.51
CA ALA A 55 4.64 2.72 -2.16
C ALA A 55 6.03 3.17 -1.70
N ILE A 56 6.10 4.15 -0.79
CA ILE A 56 7.39 4.59 -0.23
C ILE A 56 8.04 3.49 0.61
N ALA A 57 7.24 2.57 1.15
CA ALA A 57 7.70 1.35 1.79
C ALA A 57 6.63 0.25 1.75
N VAL A 58 7.08 -0.99 1.56
CA VAL A 58 6.24 -2.19 1.70
C VAL A 58 6.85 -3.10 2.77
N VAL A 59 6.13 -3.25 3.87
CA VAL A 59 6.47 -4.15 4.97
C VAL A 59 5.58 -5.38 4.87
N ASN A 60 6.07 -6.39 4.16
CA ASN A 60 5.44 -7.70 4.06
C ASN A 60 6.49 -8.80 4.25
N PRO A 61 6.26 -9.82 5.11
CA PRO A 61 7.23 -10.90 5.28
C PRO A 61 7.66 -11.54 3.96
N GLN A 62 6.76 -11.68 3.01
CA GLN A 62 7.00 -12.40 1.76
C GLN A 62 7.90 -11.66 0.78
N VAL A 63 8.03 -10.34 0.89
CA VAL A 63 9.01 -9.58 0.10
C VAL A 63 10.43 -9.74 0.63
N SER A 64 10.61 -10.19 1.87
CA SER A 64 11.94 -10.47 2.44
C SER A 64 12.53 -11.74 1.82
N PRO A 65 13.80 -11.73 1.37
CA PRO A 65 14.46 -12.94 0.87
C PRO A 65 14.68 -14.00 1.97
N ASN A 66 14.63 -13.59 3.23
CA ASN A 66 14.93 -14.44 4.39
C ASN A 66 13.69 -14.97 5.11
N TYR A 67 12.49 -14.77 4.55
CA TYR A 67 11.26 -15.24 5.20
C TYR A 67 11.09 -16.75 4.98
N PRO A 68 11.06 -17.56 6.06
CA PRO A 68 11.11 -19.02 5.95
C PRO A 68 9.75 -19.65 5.58
N PHE A 69 8.67 -18.86 5.55
CA PHE A 69 7.30 -19.33 5.31
C PHE A 69 6.69 -18.68 4.05
N LYS A 70 7.48 -18.48 3.00
CA LYS A 70 6.94 -18.04 1.70
C LYS A 70 6.00 -19.07 1.11
#